data_AF-A0A927X9K0-F1
#
_entry.id   AF-A0A927X9K0-F1
#
_cell.length_a   1.000
_cell.length_b   1.000
_cell.length_c   1.000
_cell.angle_alpha   90.00
_cell.angle_beta   90.00
_cell.angle_gamma   90.00
#
_symmetry.space_group_name_H-M   'P 1'
#
loop_
_entity.id
_entity.type
_entity.pdbx_description
1 polymer ?
#
loop_
_entity_poly.entity_id
_entity_poly.type
_entity_poly.pdbx_seq_one_letter_code
_entity_poly.pdbx_strand_id
1 'polypeptide(L)'
;MENNEEVKVKFINKYNEEKEVKFYIDEQTMDILNKSDLSKEEKDRYLKEKYHEFELEKYYKRRYELYEENVLEEINYQKTKLTESNSDKQIELLDLEEALNFLTDRQKLIINLVYFKGMSQQEVASFLGVSKQAINSTLKRIYSILRKKNKKNLI
;
A
#
# COMPACT_ATOMS: atom_id res chain seq x y z
N MET A 1 -15.05 -19.02 -15.86
CA MET A 1 -15.44 -18.69 -14.48
C MET A 1 -14.39 -19.35 -13.62
N GLU A 2 -13.57 -18.59 -12.91
CA GLU A 2 -12.59 -19.18 -11.99
C GLU A 2 -13.36 -19.85 -10.84
N ASN A 3 -13.22 -21.17 -10.71
CA ASN A 3 -13.77 -21.92 -9.60
C ASN A 3 -12.93 -21.63 -8.35
N ASN A 4 -13.57 -21.09 -7.32
CA ASN A 4 -12.93 -20.76 -6.07
C ASN A 4 -13.57 -21.54 -4.92
N GLU A 5 -12.76 -21.97 -3.95
CA GLU A 5 -13.19 -22.64 -2.73
C GLU A 5 -13.21 -21.68 -1.54
N GLU A 6 -14.23 -21.76 -0.68
CA GLU A 6 -14.29 -21.02 0.58
C GLU A 6 -13.45 -21.72 1.65
N VAL A 7 -12.47 -21.01 2.22
CA VAL A 7 -11.61 -21.51 3.29
C VAL A 7 -11.73 -20.63 4.53
N LYS A 8 -11.68 -21.27 5.71
CA LYS A 8 -11.69 -20.59 7.01
C LYS A 8 -10.32 -20.63 7.64
N VAL A 9 -9.89 -19.50 8.20
CA VAL A 9 -8.59 -19.36 8.84
C VAL A 9 -8.75 -18.71 10.21
N LYS A 10 -8.02 -19.23 11.20
CA LYS A 10 -7.98 -18.67 12.56
C LYS A 10 -6.61 -18.10 12.88
N PHE A 11 -6.56 -16.85 13.33
CA PHE A 11 -5.31 -16.21 13.73
C PHE A 11 -5.55 -15.21 14.86
N ILE A 12 -4.48 -14.89 15.60
CA ILE A 12 -4.50 -13.82 16.59
C ILE A 12 -4.09 -12.52 15.89
N ASN A 13 -4.92 -11.48 15.99
CA ASN A 13 -4.62 -10.19 15.39
C ASN A 13 -3.62 -9.38 16.25
N LYS A 14 -3.21 -8.22 15.74
CA LYS A 14 -2.30 -7.30 16.47
C LYS A 14 -2.84 -6.74 17.79
N TYR A 15 -4.14 -6.93 18.07
CA TYR A 15 -4.81 -6.54 19.32
C TYR A 15 -4.95 -7.72 20.29
N ASN A 16 -4.29 -8.85 20.00
CA ASN A 16 -4.33 -10.07 20.79
C ASN A 16 -5.73 -10.71 20.87
N GLU A 17 -6.55 -10.49 19.84
CA GLU A 17 -7.88 -11.07 19.71
C GLU A 17 -7.84 -12.24 18.75
N GLU A 18 -8.52 -13.35 19.09
CA GLU A 18 -8.73 -14.45 18.17
C GLU A 18 -9.74 -14.03 17.10
N LYS A 19 -9.32 -14.15 15.84
CA LYS A 19 -10.12 -13.85 14.65
C LYS A 19 -10.28 -15.13 13.83
N GLU A 20 -11.52 -15.46 13.50
CA GLU A 20 -11.85 -16.41 12.44
C GLU A 20 -12.35 -15.62 11.23
N VAL A 21 -11.77 -15.91 10.07
CA VAL A 21 -12.08 -15.22 8.82
C VAL A 21 -12.32 -16.24 7.72
N LYS A 22 -13.07 -15.81 6.71
CA LYS A 22 -13.30 -16.60 5.50
C LYS A 22 -12.72 -15.88 4.29
N PHE A 23 -12.11 -16.62 3.38
CA PHE A 23 -11.68 -16.09 2.10
C PHE A 23 -11.79 -17.17 1.02
N TYR A 24 -11.71 -16.73 -0.23
CA TYR A 24 -11.80 -17.59 -1.40
C TYR A 24 -10.40 -17.81 -1.96
N ILE A 25 -10.07 -19.07 -2.23
CA ILE A 25 -8.81 -19.48 -2.85
C ILE A 25 -9.14 -20.25 -4.13
N ASP A 26 -8.24 -20.22 -5.12
CA ASP A 26 -8.48 -20.95 -6.37
C ASP A 26 -8.41 -22.47 -6.14
N GLU A 27 -9.26 -23.20 -6.87
CA GLU A 27 -9.40 -24.65 -6.77
C GLU A 27 -8.05 -25.37 -7.00
N GLN A 28 -7.22 -24.87 -7.92
CA GLN A 28 -5.92 -25.47 -8.23
C GLN A 28 -4.96 -25.41 -7.03
N THR A 29 -4.89 -24.26 -6.35
CA THR A 29 -4.09 -24.10 -5.14
C THR A 29 -4.56 -25.02 -4.02
N MET A 30 -5.87 -25.20 -3.85
CA MET A 30 -6.38 -26.16 -2.87
C MET A 30 -6.06 -27.59 -3.23
N ASP A 31 -6.15 -27.94 -4.50
CA ASP A 31 -5.78 -29.26 -4.99
C ASP A 31 -4.31 -29.58 -4.74
N ILE A 32 -3.42 -28.61 -5.00
CA ILE A 32 -1.98 -28.72 -4.71
C ILE A 32 -1.76 -28.87 -3.19
N LEU A 33 -2.42 -28.04 -2.38
CA LEU A 33 -2.28 -28.06 -0.93
C LEU A 33 -2.77 -29.40 -0.34
N ASN A 34 -3.88 -29.93 -0.85
CA ASN A 34 -4.45 -31.20 -0.43
C ASN A 34 -3.58 -32.39 -0.83
N LYS A 35 -3.02 -32.38 -2.06
CA LYS A 35 -2.12 -33.42 -2.59
C LYS A 35 -0.69 -33.34 -2.04
N SER A 36 -0.33 -32.23 -1.39
CA SER A 36 0.98 -32.07 -0.79
C SER A 36 1.16 -32.89 0.49
N ASP A 37 2.40 -33.35 0.70
CA ASP A 37 2.85 -34.04 1.92
C ASP A 37 3.04 -33.10 3.13
N LEU A 38 2.54 -31.87 3.05
CA LEU A 38 2.66 -30.88 4.11
C LEU A 38 1.90 -31.32 5.37
N SER A 39 2.45 -30.98 6.53
CA SER A 39 1.78 -31.17 7.81
C SER A 39 0.53 -30.28 7.90
N LYS A 40 -0.34 -30.59 8.85
CA LYS A 40 -1.54 -29.77 9.10
C LYS A 40 -1.18 -28.33 9.49
N GLU A 41 -0.11 -28.15 10.25
CA GLU A 41 0.42 -26.86 10.68
C GLU A 41 1.01 -26.06 9.51
N GLU A 42 1.67 -26.73 8.56
CA GLU A 42 2.22 -26.09 7.36
C GLU A 42 1.12 -25.64 6.41
N LYS A 43 0.09 -26.47 6.22
CA LYS A 43 -1.11 -26.09 5.46
C LYS A 43 -1.82 -24.90 6.09
N ASP A 44 -1.99 -24.91 7.42
CA ASP A 44 -2.60 -23.80 8.17
C ASP A 44 -1.78 -22.49 8.04
N ARG A 45 -0.45 -22.58 8.05
CA ARG A 45 0.43 -21.42 7.84
C ARG A 45 0.27 -20.83 6.44
N TYR A 46 0.30 -21.68 5.41
CA TYR A 46 0.12 -21.25 4.03
C TYR A 46 -1.22 -20.54 3.82
N LEU A 47 -2.30 -21.08 4.39
CA LEU A 47 -3.63 -20.47 4.30
C LEU A 47 -3.70 -19.11 5.00
N LYS A 48 -2.97 -18.91 6.11
CA LYS A 48 -2.85 -17.59 6.76
C LYS A 48 -2.10 -16.60 5.89
N GLU A 49 -0.99 -17.01 5.30
CA GLU A 49 -0.22 -16.17 4.38
C GLU A 49 -1.07 -15.76 3.18
N LYS A 50 -1.77 -16.72 2.56
CA LYS A 50 -2.72 -16.46 1.47
C LYS A 50 -3.87 -15.55 1.86
N TYR A 51 -4.43 -15.71 3.06
CA TYR A 51 -5.44 -14.79 3.57
C TYR A 51 -4.91 -13.35 3.69
N HIS A 52 -3.69 -13.19 4.20
CA HIS A 52 -3.08 -11.87 4.32
C HIS A 52 -2.78 -11.24 2.96
N GLU A 53 -2.29 -12.02 1.99
CA GLU A 53 -2.14 -11.58 0.59
C GLU A 53 -3.49 -11.15 -0.01
N PHE A 54 -4.53 -11.95 0.15
CA PHE A 54 -5.88 -11.65 -0.32
C PHE A 54 -6.45 -10.35 0.27
N GLU A 55 -6.30 -10.13 1.59
CA GLU A 55 -6.72 -8.87 2.21
C GLU A 55 -5.87 -7.68 1.75
N LEU A 56 -4.57 -7.90 1.50
CA LEU A 56 -3.69 -6.88 0.93
C LEU A 56 -4.17 -6.50 -0.47
N GLU A 57 -4.44 -7.47 -1.34
CA GLU A 57 -4.98 -7.27 -2.68
C GLU A 57 -6.35 -6.61 -2.64
N LYS A 58 -7.24 -7.02 -1.73
CA LYS A 58 -8.57 -6.41 -1.60
C LYS A 58 -8.49 -5.00 -1.03
N TYR A 59 -7.54 -4.72 -0.15
CA TYR A 59 -7.21 -3.37 0.30
C TYR A 59 -6.67 -2.54 -0.86
N TYR A 60 -5.75 -3.06 -1.67
CA TYR A 60 -5.23 -2.39 -2.85
C TYR A 60 -6.30 -2.16 -3.88
N LYS A 61 -7.08 -3.17 -4.24
CA LYS A 61 -8.15 -3.10 -5.22
C LYS A 61 -9.22 -2.11 -4.78
N ARG A 62 -9.68 -2.16 -3.53
CA ARG A 62 -10.59 -1.11 -3.02
C ARG A 62 -9.92 0.26 -3.04
N ARG A 63 -8.70 0.40 -2.53
CA ARG A 63 -8.02 1.70 -2.43
C ARG A 63 -7.65 2.28 -3.80
N TYR A 64 -7.27 1.45 -4.78
CA TYR A 64 -6.89 1.80 -6.15
C TYR A 64 -8.07 1.86 -7.13
N GLU A 65 -9.13 1.06 -7.00
CA GLU A 65 -10.39 1.26 -7.76
C GLU A 65 -11.09 2.53 -7.26
N LEU A 66 -11.18 2.73 -5.92
CA LEU A 66 -11.57 4.04 -5.38
C LEU A 66 -10.57 5.13 -5.76
N TYR A 67 -9.27 4.85 -5.98
CA TYR A 67 -8.32 5.86 -6.44
C TYR A 67 -8.46 6.14 -7.94
N GLU A 68 -8.62 5.17 -8.83
CA GLU A 68 -8.66 5.41 -10.26
C GLU A 68 -9.99 6.03 -10.66
N GLU A 69 -11.12 5.59 -10.10
CA GLU A 69 -12.41 6.27 -10.30
C GLU A 69 -12.42 7.64 -9.63
N ASN A 70 -12.09 7.78 -8.33
CA ASN A 70 -12.14 9.10 -7.69
C ASN A 70 -11.02 10.02 -8.13
N VAL A 71 -9.80 9.57 -8.43
CA VAL A 71 -8.71 10.47 -8.84
C VAL A 71 -8.88 10.86 -10.29
N LEU A 72 -9.32 10.01 -11.22
CA LEU A 72 -9.58 10.48 -12.59
C LEU A 72 -10.84 11.35 -12.66
N GLU A 73 -11.92 11.02 -11.95
CA GLU A 73 -13.11 11.88 -11.90
C GLU A 73 -12.88 13.17 -11.12
N GLU A 74 -12.20 13.14 -9.97
CA GLU A 74 -11.84 14.34 -9.20
C GLU A 74 -10.77 15.16 -9.95
N ILE A 75 -9.77 14.56 -10.59
CA ILE A 75 -8.82 15.31 -11.43
C ILE A 75 -9.54 15.93 -12.63
N ASN A 76 -10.48 15.23 -13.28
CA ASN A 76 -11.24 15.82 -14.40
C ASN A 76 -12.23 16.88 -13.93
N TYR A 77 -12.97 16.65 -12.84
CA TYR A 77 -13.92 17.60 -12.26
C TYR A 77 -13.22 18.84 -11.71
N GLN A 78 -12.06 18.67 -11.07
CA GLN A 78 -11.24 19.79 -10.64
C GLN A 78 -10.57 20.46 -11.86
N LYS A 79 -10.11 19.74 -12.89
CA LYS A 79 -9.61 20.34 -14.15
C LYS A 79 -10.66 21.22 -14.82
N THR A 80 -11.89 20.74 -14.98
CA THR A 80 -12.99 21.47 -15.63
C THR A 80 -13.46 22.66 -14.80
N LYS A 81 -13.34 22.61 -13.46
CA LYS A 81 -13.67 23.70 -12.55
C LYS A 81 -12.51 24.71 -12.32
N LEU A 82 -11.26 24.28 -12.48
CA LEU A 82 -10.03 25.09 -12.29
C LEU A 82 -9.60 25.84 -13.56
N THR A 83 -10.02 25.42 -14.75
CA THR A 83 -9.83 26.20 -15.98
C THR A 83 -10.61 27.52 -15.95
N GLU A 84 -11.61 27.65 -15.07
CA GLU A 84 -12.45 28.84 -14.99
C GLU A 84 -12.12 29.75 -13.78
N SER A 85 -11.33 29.33 -12.79
CA SER A 85 -11.08 30.16 -11.58
C SER A 85 -9.85 29.74 -10.75
N ASN A 86 -8.83 30.60 -10.69
CA ASN A 86 -7.69 30.68 -9.73
C ASN A 86 -6.39 29.94 -10.07
N SER A 87 -5.35 30.75 -10.33
CA SER A 87 -3.94 30.41 -10.61
C SER A 87 -3.21 29.73 -9.45
N ASP A 88 -3.54 30.06 -8.19
CA ASP A 88 -2.70 29.73 -7.04
C ASP A 88 -2.75 28.24 -6.66
N LYS A 89 -3.87 27.56 -6.95
CA LYS A 89 -4.01 26.11 -6.74
C LYS A 89 -3.26 25.27 -7.78
N GLN A 90 -3.03 25.81 -8.97
CA GLN A 90 -2.20 25.14 -9.98
C GLN A 90 -0.73 25.11 -9.54
N ILE A 91 -0.28 26.15 -8.85
CA ILE A 91 1.10 26.27 -8.32
C ILE A 91 1.37 25.21 -7.24
N GLU A 92 0.43 25.00 -6.31
CA GLU A 92 0.61 24.08 -5.17
C GLU A 92 0.71 22.59 -5.58
N LEU A 93 0.03 22.20 -6.67
CA LEU A 93 0.09 20.84 -7.23
C LEU A 93 1.38 20.61 -8.02
N LEU A 94 1.80 21.59 -8.83
CA LEU A 94 3.09 21.56 -9.53
C LEU A 94 4.26 21.50 -8.53
N ASP A 95 4.15 22.21 -7.41
CA ASP A 95 5.15 22.24 -6.34
C ASP A 95 5.36 20.88 -5.66
N LEU A 96 4.28 20.11 -5.46
CA LEU A 96 4.38 18.78 -4.84
C LEU A 96 5.06 17.79 -5.79
N GLU A 97 4.70 17.82 -7.07
CA GLU A 97 5.30 16.97 -8.11
C GLU A 97 6.78 17.31 -8.31
N GLU A 98 7.11 18.60 -8.32
CA GLU A 98 8.49 19.07 -8.38
C GLU A 98 9.28 18.67 -7.12
N ALA A 99 8.68 18.79 -5.93
CA ALA A 99 9.32 18.40 -4.67
C ALA A 99 9.65 16.89 -4.61
N LEU A 100 8.81 16.04 -5.21
CA LEU A 100 9.06 14.60 -5.34
C LEU A 100 10.21 14.29 -6.29
N ASN A 101 10.48 15.12 -7.30
CA ASN A 101 11.61 14.95 -8.22
C ASN A 101 12.98 15.09 -7.53
N PHE A 102 13.06 15.80 -6.40
CA PHE A 102 14.29 15.92 -5.61
C PHE A 102 14.57 14.71 -4.69
N LEU A 103 13.67 13.73 -4.65
CA LEU A 103 13.89 12.49 -3.93
C LEU A 103 14.69 11.53 -4.81
N THR A 104 15.70 10.88 -4.22
CA THR A 104 16.38 9.74 -4.86
C THR A 104 15.39 8.59 -5.09
N ASP A 105 15.68 7.70 -6.04
CA ASP A 105 14.81 6.55 -6.34
C ASP A 105 14.53 5.70 -5.09
N ARG A 106 15.54 5.54 -4.22
CA ARG A 106 15.38 4.85 -2.94
C ARG A 106 14.42 5.56 -1.99
N GLN A 107 14.43 6.90 -1.97
CA GLN A 107 13.51 7.69 -1.16
C GLN A 107 12.08 7.67 -1.72
N LYS A 108 11.94 7.74 -3.05
CA LYS A 108 10.65 7.58 -3.75
C LYS A 108 10.05 6.20 -3.48
N LEU A 109 10.85 5.15 -3.55
CA LEU A 109 10.42 3.79 -3.21
C LEU A 109 9.95 3.70 -1.75
N ILE A 110 10.72 4.23 -0.79
CA ILE A 110 10.34 4.20 0.64
C ILE A 110 9.05 4.99 0.89
N ILE A 111 8.87 6.15 0.26
CA ILE A 111 7.63 6.94 0.40
C ILE A 111 6.44 6.20 -0.23
N ASN A 112 6.65 5.54 -1.38
CA ASN A 112 5.66 4.70 -2.02
C ASN A 112 5.21 3.57 -1.09
N LEU A 113 6.17 2.82 -0.53
CA LEU A 113 5.91 1.69 0.35
C LEU A 113 5.16 2.09 1.63
N VAL A 114 5.53 3.22 2.25
CA VAL A 114 4.90 3.66 3.50
C VAL A 114 3.53 4.29 3.27
N TYR A 115 3.40 5.20 2.31
CA TYR A 115 2.19 6.04 2.18
C TYR A 115 1.19 5.53 1.16
N PHE A 116 1.67 4.88 0.09
CA PHE A 116 0.82 4.39 -0.99
C PHE A 116 0.56 2.89 -0.84
N LYS A 117 1.53 2.13 -0.33
CA LYS A 117 1.42 0.70 -0.01
C LYS A 117 1.01 0.43 1.44
N GLY A 118 0.96 1.46 2.29
CA GLY A 118 0.47 1.35 3.67
C GLY A 118 1.34 0.48 4.59
N MET A 119 2.55 0.13 4.16
CA MET A 119 3.46 -0.71 4.95
C MET A 119 3.97 0.08 6.15
N SER A 120 3.99 -0.56 7.31
CA SER A 120 4.68 -0.03 8.47
C SER A 120 6.18 0.10 8.18
N GLN A 121 6.84 1.02 8.87
CA GLN A 121 8.29 1.21 8.73
C GLN A 121 9.09 -0.06 9.06
N GLN A 122 8.53 -0.95 9.89
CA GLN A 122 9.15 -2.24 10.21
C GLN A 122 9.01 -3.22 9.04
N GLU A 123 7.85 -3.28 8.40
CA GLU A 123 7.65 -4.11 7.20
C GLU A 123 8.51 -3.62 6.03
N VAL A 124 8.63 -2.31 5.83
CA VAL A 124 9.54 -1.72 4.83
C VAL A 124 11.00 -2.04 5.14
N ALA A 125 11.38 -2.03 6.41
CA ALA A 125 12.73 -2.37 6.85
C ALA A 125 13.05 -3.84 6.53
N SER A 126 12.15 -4.76 6.88
CA SER A 126 12.26 -6.18 6.55
C SER A 126 12.31 -6.42 5.03
N PHE A 127 11.43 -5.76 4.27
CA PHE A 127 11.36 -5.87 2.81
C PHE A 127 12.64 -5.39 2.12
N LEU A 128 13.25 -4.30 2.61
CA LEU A 128 14.47 -3.72 2.03
C LEU A 128 15.77 -4.28 2.63
N GLY A 129 15.68 -5.24 3.57
CA GLY A 129 16.85 -5.82 4.23
C GLY A 129 17.67 -4.81 5.05
N VAL A 130 17.02 -3.81 5.65
CA VAL A 130 17.68 -2.76 6.45
C VAL A 130 17.05 -2.62 7.84
N SER A 131 17.65 -1.82 8.70
CA SER A 131 17.09 -1.54 10.02
C SER A 131 15.91 -0.55 9.97
N LYS A 132 14.97 -0.69 10.92
CA LYS A 132 13.87 0.29 11.10
C LYS A 132 14.40 1.71 11.36
N GLN A 133 15.55 1.83 12.00
CA GLN A 133 16.22 3.11 12.24
C GLN A 133 16.68 3.76 10.92
N ALA A 134 17.18 2.97 9.97
CA ALA A 134 17.54 3.47 8.63
C ALA A 134 16.32 3.99 7.87
N ILE A 135 15.18 3.28 7.93
CA ILE A 135 13.91 3.75 7.34
C ILE A 135 13.45 5.06 8.00
N ASN A 136 13.48 5.14 9.33
CA ASN A 136 13.12 6.36 10.06
C ASN A 136 14.00 7.56 9.71
N SER A 137 15.31 7.36 9.65
CA SER A 137 16.26 8.41 9.24
C SER A 137 15.97 8.89 7.81
N THR A 138 15.67 7.95 6.91
CA THR A 138 15.34 8.26 5.52
C THR A 138 14.05 9.07 5.40
N LEU A 139 12.99 8.66 6.10
CA LEU A 139 11.72 9.40 6.14
C LEU A 139 11.89 10.82 6.71
N LYS A 140 12.68 10.98 7.78
CA LYS A 140 13.01 12.31 8.32
C LYS A 140 13.70 13.19 7.28
N ARG A 141 14.63 12.65 6.50
CA ARG A 141 15.33 13.37 5.43
C ARG A 141 14.37 13.75 4.30
N ILE A 142 13.48 12.84 3.90
CA ILE A 142 12.41 13.09 2.94
C ILE A 142 11.54 14.27 3.41
N TYR A 143 11.02 14.26 4.65
CA TYR A 143 10.21 15.38 5.14
C TYR A 143 10.98 16.70 5.20
N SER A 144 12.27 16.67 5.48
CA SER A 144 13.10 17.88 5.47
C SER A 144 13.21 18.48 4.06
N ILE A 145 13.37 17.64 3.03
CA ILE A 145 13.40 18.05 1.62
C ILE A 145 12.06 18.66 1.24
N LEU A 146 10.97 17.94 1.50
CA LEU A 146 9.61 18.39 1.16
C LEU A 146 9.24 19.70 1.87
N ARG A 147 9.55 19.82 3.18
CA ARG A 147 9.28 21.05 3.96
C ARG A 147 10.09 22.26 3.50
N LYS A 148 11.37 22.06 3.11
CA LYS A 148 12.21 23.16 2.62
C LYS A 148 11.72 23.71 1.27
N LYS A 149 11.11 22.85 0.45
CA LYS A 149 10.61 23.24 -0.87
C LYS A 149 9.25 23.92 -0.79
N ASN A 150 8.31 23.39 -0.01
CA ASN A 150 7.05 24.09 0.28
C ASN A 150 7.26 25.50 0.86
N LYS A 151 8.32 25.73 1.64
CA LYS A 151 8.64 27.07 2.17
C LYS A 151 9.32 28.02 1.17
N LYS A 152 10.00 27.50 0.14
CA LYS A 152 10.69 28.32 -0.86
C LYS A 152 9.75 28.87 -1.93
N ASN A 153 8.63 28.21 -2.16
CA ASN A 153 7.64 28.59 -3.16
C ASN A 153 6.51 29.49 -2.58
N LEU A 154 6.60 29.82 -1.28
CA LEU A 154 5.69 30.70 -0.53
C LEU A 154 6.28 32.12 -0.27
N ILE A 155 7.41 32.48 -0.91
CA ILE A 155 8.09 33.79 -0.77
C ILE A 155 8.17 34.47 -2.13
#